data_AF-A0AAV5T851-F1
#
_entry.id   AF-A0AAV5T851-F1
#
_cell.length_a   1.000
_cell.length_b   1.000
_cell.length_c   1.000
_cell.angle_alpha   90.00
_cell.angle_beta   90.00
_cell.angle_gamma   90.00
#
_symmetry.space_group_name_H-M   'P 1'
#
loop_
_entity.id
_entity.type
_entity.pdbx_description
1 polymer ?
#
loop_
_entity_poly.entity_id
_entity_poly.type
_entity_poly.pdbx_seq_one_letter_code
_entity_poly.pdbx_strand_id
1 'polypeptide(L)'
;MEPQVYLSIEAENCIIIGHRLIFGLSTFFNIVASLCLLKQAPEMQSEMKFYLYLMQVLVFLSDVILDVAIEPITLLPIFGGYCKGVACGWMSISTSLLLTLLILCNIAFCLASCLLCRHQALITGGFKLGTKTNYAIRLGFYIIVVSPIIFGFSTRFDDSESDLLIDEHDLDWMRERGPHIIYKRTFNITTILPLWLFFVS
;
A
#
# COMPACT_ATOMS: atom_id res chain seq x y z
N MET A 1 -6.02 -27.51 18.45
CA MET A 1 -5.19 -26.56 19.23
C MET A 1 -4.56 -25.66 18.19
N GLU A 2 -5.19 -24.51 17.92
CA GLU A 2 -4.58 -23.53 17.02
C GLU A 2 -3.30 -22.99 17.68
N PRO A 3 -2.24 -22.72 16.92
CA PRO A 3 -0.99 -22.22 17.49
C PRO A 3 -1.25 -20.90 18.21
N GLN A 4 -0.83 -20.79 19.46
CA GLN A 4 -0.80 -19.51 20.18
C GLN A 4 0.11 -18.55 19.39
N VAL A 5 -0.50 -17.55 18.75
CA VAL A 5 0.22 -16.52 18.01
C VAL A 5 0.72 -15.52 19.04
N TYR A 6 1.99 -15.65 19.42
CA TYR A 6 2.68 -14.71 20.30
C TYR A 6 3.92 -14.17 19.59
N LEU A 7 4.06 -12.84 19.58
CA LEU A 7 5.25 -12.17 19.06
C LEU A 7 6.12 -11.72 20.24
N SER A 8 7.36 -12.21 20.30
CA SER A 8 8.30 -11.77 21.34
C SER A 8 8.71 -10.31 21.14
N ILE A 9 9.12 -9.65 22.22
CA ILE A 9 9.57 -8.26 22.20
C ILE A 9 10.81 -8.11 21.29
N GLU A 10 11.69 -9.10 21.29
CA GLU A 10 12.88 -9.12 20.46
C GLU A 10 12.54 -9.18 18.96
N ALA A 11 11.53 -9.99 18.60
CA ALA A 11 11.04 -10.09 17.23
C ALA A 11 10.36 -8.79 16.78
N GLU A 12 9.53 -8.21 17.64
CA GLU A 12 8.91 -6.90 17.42
C GLU A 12 9.95 -5.81 17.14
N ASN A 13 10.98 -5.71 18.00
CA ASN A 13 12.06 -4.74 17.82
C ASN A 13 12.85 -4.99 16.52
N CYS A 14 13.06 -6.24 16.13
CA CYS A 14 13.71 -6.58 14.87
C CYS A 14 12.90 -6.08 13.66
N ILE A 15 11.58 -6.27 13.67
CA ILE A 15 10.67 -5.77 12.62
C ILE A 15 10.74 -4.25 12.52
N ILE A 16 10.68 -3.55 13.66
CA ILE A 16 10.75 -2.07 13.70
C ILE A 16 12.10 -1.57 13.16
N ILE A 17 13.22 -2.19 13.55
CA ILE A 17 14.53 -1.87 12.99
C ILE A 17 14.55 -2.12 11.48
N GLY A 18 13.93 -3.21 11.02
CA GLY A 18 13.75 -3.52 9.60
C GLY A 18 13.05 -2.40 8.84
N HIS A 19 11.88 -1.94 9.30
CA HIS A 19 11.16 -0.81 8.69
C HIS A 19 12.03 0.44 8.60
N ARG A 20 12.75 0.80 9.66
CA ARG A 20 13.60 2.00 9.67
C ARG A 20 14.79 1.90 8.71
N LEU A 21 15.36 0.71 8.55
CA LEU A 21 16.42 0.47 7.56
C LEU A 21 15.86 0.57 6.13
N ILE A 22 14.69 -0.02 5.87
CA ILE A 22 13.98 0.08 4.60
C ILE A 22 13.68 1.54 4.28
N PHE A 23 13.12 2.29 5.23
CA PHE A 23 12.85 3.71 5.09
C PHE A 23 14.11 4.52 4.71
N GLY A 24 15.22 4.29 5.42
CA GLY A 24 16.48 4.98 5.15
C GLY A 24 17.02 4.69 3.75
N LEU A 25 17.02 3.42 3.34
CA LEU A 25 17.46 3.00 2.01
C LEU A 25 16.52 3.53 0.91
N SER A 26 15.21 3.40 1.10
CA SER A 26 14.20 3.86 0.14
C SER A 26 14.27 5.37 -0.04
N THR A 27 14.38 6.13 1.06
CA THR A 27 14.54 7.59 1.02
C THR A 27 15.79 7.99 0.23
N PHE A 28 16.93 7.31 0.45
CA PHE A 28 18.15 7.57 -0.30
C PHE A 28 17.94 7.36 -1.81
N PHE A 29 17.36 6.23 -2.22
CA PHE A 29 17.10 5.95 -3.63
C PHE A 29 16.06 6.89 -4.24
N ASN A 30 14.99 7.24 -3.52
CA ASN A 30 14.00 8.21 -3.97
C ASN A 30 14.63 9.59 -4.19
N ILE A 31 15.50 10.06 -3.30
CA ILE A 31 16.21 11.33 -3.48
C ILE A 31 17.09 11.29 -4.74
N VAL A 32 17.88 10.22 -4.92
CA VAL A 32 18.74 10.06 -6.10
C VAL A 32 17.90 10.02 -7.39
N ALA A 33 16.81 9.24 -7.40
CA ALA A 33 15.91 9.13 -8.54
C ALA A 33 15.24 10.46 -8.87
N SER A 34 14.72 11.19 -7.88
CA SER A 34 14.17 12.54 -8.06
C SER A 34 15.20 13.51 -8.63
N LEU A 35 16.44 13.51 -8.14
CA LEU A 35 17.51 14.36 -8.67
C LEU A 35 17.85 14.01 -10.13
N CYS A 36 17.92 12.72 -10.46
CA CYS A 36 18.13 12.25 -11.83
C CYS A 36 16.98 12.67 -12.76
N LEU A 37 15.73 12.57 -12.32
CA LEU A 37 14.56 12.99 -13.09
C LEU A 37 14.55 14.50 -13.34
N LEU A 38 14.95 15.30 -12.36
CA LEU A 38 15.03 16.76 -12.50
C LEU A 38 16.15 17.20 -13.44
N LYS A 39 17.33 16.55 -13.38
CA LYS A 39 18.51 16.99 -14.13
C LYS A 39 18.66 16.37 -15.53
N GLN A 40 18.28 15.10 -15.70
CA GLN A 40 18.67 14.31 -16.87
C GLN A 40 17.51 14.05 -17.85
N ALA A 41 16.26 14.28 -17.46
CA ALA A 41 15.14 13.92 -18.30
C ALA A 41 14.97 14.97 -19.44
N PRO A 42 15.02 14.59 -20.73
CA PRO A 42 14.91 15.50 -21.87
C PRO A 42 13.49 16.05 -22.04
N GLU A 43 13.32 17.27 -22.57
CA GLU A 43 12.01 17.96 -22.72
C GLU A 43 10.97 17.20 -23.56
N MET A 44 11.39 16.21 -24.36
CA MET A 44 10.55 15.54 -25.36
C MET A 44 9.51 14.54 -24.80
N GLN A 45 9.44 14.30 -23.48
CA GLN A 45 8.52 13.33 -22.85
C GLN A 45 7.86 13.86 -21.56
N SER A 46 7.23 15.03 -21.62
CA SER A 46 6.60 15.68 -20.46
C SER A 46 5.58 14.80 -19.71
N GLU A 47 4.76 14.02 -20.42
CA GLU A 47 3.77 13.14 -19.77
C GLU A 47 4.41 12.02 -18.95
N MET A 48 5.44 11.35 -19.49
CA MET A 48 6.10 10.24 -18.77
C MET A 48 6.83 10.75 -17.53
N LYS A 49 7.47 11.92 -17.61
CA LYS A 49 8.12 12.55 -16.45
C LYS A 49 7.13 12.86 -15.33
N PHE A 50 5.93 13.33 -15.68
CA PHE A 50 4.89 13.64 -14.69
C PHE A 50 4.55 12.41 -13.85
N TYR A 51 4.28 11.27 -14.49
CA TYR A 51 3.94 10.03 -13.78
C TYR A 51 5.13 9.47 -12.98
N LEU A 52 6.37 9.57 -13.49
CA LEU A 52 7.55 9.16 -12.73
C LEU A 52 7.76 10.03 -11.49
N TYR A 53 7.60 11.35 -11.60
CA TYR A 53 7.72 12.24 -10.45
C TYR A 53 6.61 12.02 -9.43
N LEU A 54 5.37 11.88 -9.89
CA LEU A 54 4.23 11.54 -9.03
C LEU A 54 4.46 10.23 -8.30
N MET A 55 5.00 9.21 -8.97
CA MET A 55 5.37 7.94 -8.35
C MET A 55 6.42 8.13 -7.24
N GLN A 56 7.48 8.90 -7.46
CA GLN A 56 8.49 9.15 -6.42
C GLN A 56 7.88 9.81 -5.19
N VAL A 57 6.99 10.79 -5.38
CA VAL A 57 6.28 11.46 -4.28
C VAL A 57 5.39 10.46 -3.52
N LEU A 58 4.65 9.61 -4.24
CA LEU A 58 3.76 8.62 -3.64
C LEU A 58 4.53 7.53 -2.89
N VAL A 59 5.66 7.04 -3.43
CA VAL A 59 6.52 6.07 -2.74
C VAL A 59 7.08 6.69 -1.47
N PHE A 60 7.64 7.90 -1.54
CA PHE A 60 8.15 8.58 -0.36
C PHE A 60 7.05 8.79 0.71
N LEU A 61 5.85 9.20 0.29
CA LEU A 61 4.70 9.32 1.20
C LEU A 61 4.31 7.96 1.82
N SER A 62 4.33 6.89 1.03
CA SER A 62 4.08 5.52 1.50
C SER A 62 5.11 5.11 2.55
N ASP A 63 6.39 5.35 2.30
CA ASP A 63 7.48 4.99 3.22
C ASP A 63 7.35 5.76 4.54
N VAL A 64 7.05 7.07 4.49
CA VAL A 64 6.79 7.87 5.70
C VAL A 64 5.60 7.32 6.49
N ILE A 65 4.52 6.95 5.80
CA ILE A 65 3.30 6.46 6.45
C ILE A 65 3.52 5.07 7.05
N LEU A 66 4.11 4.15 6.30
CA LEU A 66 4.27 2.75 6.70
C LEU A 66 5.43 2.54 7.66
N ASP A 67 6.59 3.12 7.37
CA ASP A 67 7.82 2.79 8.09
C ASP A 67 8.11 3.72 9.28
N VAL A 68 7.36 4.82 9.42
CA VAL A 68 7.56 5.80 10.52
C VAL A 68 6.25 6.14 11.23
N ALA A 69 5.21 6.51 10.49
CA ALA A 69 3.97 6.99 11.10
C ALA A 69 3.15 5.85 11.73
N ILE A 70 2.99 4.72 11.02
CA ILE A 70 2.21 3.58 11.47
C ILE A 70 3.12 2.48 12.05
N GLU A 71 4.22 2.11 11.37
CA GLU A 71 5.03 0.92 11.68
C GLU A 71 4.13 -0.31 11.97
N PRO A 72 3.35 -0.80 10.97
CA PRO A 72 2.37 -1.85 11.19
C PRO A 72 3.04 -3.19 11.44
N ILE A 73 2.60 -3.90 12.47
CA ILE A 73 3.06 -5.24 12.80
C ILE A 73 1.92 -6.21 12.47
N THR A 74 2.06 -6.88 11.34
CA THR A 74 1.12 -7.93 10.92
C THR A 74 1.45 -9.23 11.62
N LEU A 75 0.45 -9.84 12.23
CA LEU A 75 0.54 -11.20 12.73
C LEU A 75 0.05 -12.13 11.62
N LEU A 76 0.69 -13.28 11.44
CA LEU A 76 0.21 -14.36 10.58
C LEU A 76 0.27 -15.65 11.40
N PRO A 77 -0.70 -16.58 11.29
CA PRO A 77 -1.75 -16.67 10.26
C PRO A 77 -3.04 -15.89 10.55
N ILE A 78 -3.19 -15.29 11.72
CA ILE A 78 -4.37 -14.49 12.08
C ILE A 78 -4.36 -13.23 11.22
N PHE A 79 -5.42 -12.94 10.46
CA PHE A 79 -5.47 -11.71 9.65
C PHE A 79 -5.66 -10.52 10.58
N GLY A 80 -4.58 -9.98 11.12
CA GLY A 80 -4.64 -8.92 12.10
C GLY A 80 -3.27 -8.38 12.46
N GLY A 81 -3.26 -7.36 13.28
CA GLY A 81 -2.02 -6.71 13.69
C GLY A 81 -2.27 -5.52 14.59
N TYR A 82 -1.17 -4.88 14.97
CA TYR A 82 -1.17 -3.66 15.75
C TYR A 82 -0.14 -2.69 15.18
N CYS A 83 -0.18 -1.43 15.61
CA CYS A 83 0.79 -0.43 15.17
C CYS A 83 1.62 0.11 16.34
N LYS A 84 2.84 0.57 16.03
CA LYS A 84 3.81 1.11 17.01
C LYS A 84 4.43 2.44 16.61
N GLY A 85 4.12 2.94 15.42
CA GLY A 85 4.68 4.16 14.88
C GLY A 85 4.21 5.42 15.59
N VAL A 86 4.84 6.55 15.25
CA VAL A 86 4.67 7.83 15.96
C VAL A 86 3.24 8.35 15.91
N ALA A 87 2.51 8.08 14.82
CA ALA A 87 1.15 8.56 14.58
C ALA A 87 0.07 7.49 14.79
N CYS A 88 0.44 6.30 15.25
CA CYS A 88 -0.48 5.18 15.45
C CYS A 88 -1.62 5.53 16.43
N GLY A 89 -1.38 6.39 17.43
CA GLY A 89 -2.42 6.86 18.35
C GLY A 89 -3.39 7.90 17.78
N TRP A 90 -3.11 8.49 16.61
CA TRP A 90 -3.92 9.57 16.03
C TRP A 90 -4.86 9.09 14.92
N MET A 91 -4.64 7.91 14.37
CA MET A 91 -5.42 7.37 13.25
C MET A 91 -5.81 5.93 13.55
N SER A 92 -7.05 5.54 13.24
CA SER A 92 -7.45 4.14 13.37
C SER A 92 -6.65 3.28 12.40
N ILE A 93 -6.37 2.03 12.78
CA ILE A 93 -5.64 1.10 11.90
C ILE A 93 -6.41 0.84 10.61
N SER A 94 -7.73 0.75 10.69
CA SER A 94 -8.62 0.63 9.53
C SER A 94 -8.41 1.76 8.53
N THR A 95 -8.39 3.02 8.98
CA THR A 95 -8.13 4.18 8.11
C THR A 95 -6.71 4.15 7.57
N SER A 96 -5.74 3.74 8.40
CA SER A 96 -4.33 3.61 8.03
C SER A 96 -4.11 2.57 6.92
N LEU A 97 -4.79 1.43 7.01
CA LEU A 97 -4.79 0.36 6.01
C LEU A 97 -5.42 0.84 4.70
N LEU A 98 -6.58 1.50 4.76
CA LEU A 98 -7.23 2.07 3.58
C LEU A 98 -6.37 3.12 2.88
N LEU A 99 -5.74 4.00 3.64
CA LEU A 99 -4.83 5.03 3.12
C LEU A 99 -3.61 4.38 2.43
N THR A 100 -3.05 3.34 3.04
CA THR A 100 -1.94 2.57 2.46
C THR A 100 -2.34 1.94 1.13
N LEU A 101 -3.48 1.24 1.10
CA LEU A 101 -3.99 0.63 -0.13
C LEU A 101 -4.24 1.70 -1.21
N LEU A 102 -4.76 2.87 -0.84
CA LEU A 102 -4.93 4.00 -1.76
C LEU A 102 -3.61 4.46 -2.37
N ILE A 103 -2.55 4.59 -1.58
CA ILE A 103 -1.25 5.01 -2.09
C ILE A 103 -0.66 3.95 -3.02
N LEU A 104 -0.68 2.67 -2.63
CA LEU A 104 -0.21 1.55 -3.45
C LEU A 104 -0.95 1.47 -4.79
N CYS A 105 -2.27 1.62 -4.77
CA CYS A 105 -3.11 1.73 -5.96
C CYS A 105 -2.63 2.86 -6.89
N ASN A 106 -2.39 4.05 -6.34
CA ASN A 106 -1.93 5.19 -7.14
C ASN A 106 -0.52 4.99 -7.69
N ILE A 107 0.37 4.31 -6.96
CA ILE A 107 1.70 3.91 -7.45
C ILE A 107 1.55 2.96 -8.65
N ALA A 108 0.71 1.93 -8.54
CA ALA A 108 0.42 0.99 -9.63
C ALA A 108 -0.17 1.71 -10.86
N PHE A 109 -1.09 2.66 -10.63
CA PHE A 109 -1.63 3.52 -11.69
C PHE A 109 -0.55 4.33 -12.42
N CYS A 110 0.37 4.96 -11.67
CA CYS A 110 1.48 5.70 -12.25
C CYS A 110 2.41 4.79 -13.05
N LEU A 111 2.69 3.58 -12.55
CA LEU A 111 3.54 2.61 -13.23
C LEU A 111 2.93 2.15 -14.55
N ALA A 112 1.66 1.71 -14.53
CA ALA A 112 0.95 1.30 -15.74
C ALA A 112 0.85 2.44 -16.76
N SER A 113 0.59 3.67 -16.31
CA SER A 113 0.55 4.85 -17.17
C SER A 113 1.90 5.14 -17.81
N CYS A 114 3.00 5.06 -17.05
CA CYS A 114 4.37 5.16 -17.56
C CYS A 114 4.67 4.10 -18.63
N LEU A 115 4.34 2.83 -18.35
CA LEU A 115 4.56 1.72 -19.27
C LEU A 115 3.77 1.93 -20.56
N LEU A 116 2.52 2.37 -20.46
CA LEU A 116 1.68 2.67 -21.62
C LEU A 116 2.25 3.85 -22.43
N CYS A 117 2.65 4.95 -21.79
CA CYS A 117 3.32 6.07 -22.46
C CYS A 117 4.55 5.59 -23.25
N ARG A 118 5.42 4.80 -22.61
CA ARG A 118 6.64 4.29 -23.22
C ARG A 118 6.35 3.35 -24.37
N HIS A 119 5.40 2.44 -24.21
CA HIS A 119 4.98 1.50 -25.25
C HIS A 119 4.43 2.24 -26.47
N GLN A 120 3.56 3.24 -26.26
CA GLN A 120 2.99 4.05 -27.35
C GLN A 120 4.02 4.94 -28.05
N ALA A 121 5.10 5.33 -27.37
CA ALA A 121 6.21 6.06 -27.98
C ALA A 121 7.10 5.19 -28.89
N LEU A 122 7.21 3.89 -28.59
CA LEU A 122 8.05 2.94 -29.36
C LEU A 122 7.31 2.31 -30.55
N ILE A 123 5.98 2.18 -30.47
CA ILE A 123 5.19 1.57 -31.54
C ILE A 123 5.03 2.54 -32.73
N THR A 124 5.44 2.05 -33.90
CA THR A 124 5.15 2.64 -35.20
C THR A 124 4.21 1.73 -35.99
N GLY A 125 3.07 2.23 -36.45
CA GLY A 125 2.10 1.47 -37.27
C GLY A 125 0.70 1.32 -36.64
N GLY A 126 -0.05 0.30 -37.07
CA GLY A 126 -1.49 0.13 -36.75
C GLY A 126 -1.82 -0.14 -35.27
N PHE A 127 -0.84 -0.49 -34.44
CA PHE A 127 -1.02 -0.67 -32.99
C PHE A 127 -0.89 0.63 -32.18
N LYS A 128 -0.61 1.77 -32.84
CA LYS A 128 -0.57 3.08 -32.18
C LYS A 128 -1.98 3.51 -31.82
N LEU A 129 -2.25 3.59 -30.53
CA LEU A 129 -3.55 4.00 -30.02
C LEU A 129 -3.73 5.51 -30.20
N GLY A 130 -4.93 5.91 -30.61
CA GLY A 130 -5.29 7.33 -30.63
C GLY A 130 -5.29 7.93 -29.23
N THR A 131 -5.06 9.24 -29.12
CA THR A 131 -4.99 9.95 -27.84
C THR A 131 -6.22 9.73 -26.96
N LYS A 132 -7.42 9.72 -27.56
CA LYS A 132 -8.68 9.45 -26.85
C LYS A 132 -8.76 8.04 -26.29
N THR A 133 -8.32 7.04 -27.06
CA THR A 133 -8.29 5.63 -26.63
C THR A 133 -7.29 5.42 -25.50
N ASN A 134 -6.10 6.04 -25.59
CA ASN A 134 -5.11 6.01 -24.51
C ASN A 134 -5.66 6.62 -23.21
N TYR A 135 -6.33 7.78 -23.30
CA TYR A 135 -6.94 8.41 -22.14
C TYR A 135 -8.08 7.55 -21.55
N ALA A 136 -8.92 6.96 -22.40
CA ALA A 136 -10.00 6.09 -21.95
C ALA A 136 -9.48 4.83 -21.24
N ILE A 137 -8.41 4.20 -21.74
CA ILE A 137 -7.77 3.05 -21.09
C ILE A 137 -7.21 3.44 -19.72
N ARG A 138 -6.49 4.58 -19.63
CA ARG A 138 -5.96 5.06 -18.35
C ARG A 138 -7.08 5.36 -17.36
N LEU A 139 -8.15 6.03 -17.80
CA LEU A 139 -9.30 6.32 -16.95
C LEU A 139 -9.99 5.04 -16.46
N GLY A 140 -10.20 4.06 -17.35
CA GLY A 140 -10.74 2.75 -16.98
C GLY A 140 -9.87 2.03 -15.96
N PHE A 141 -8.54 2.03 -16.16
CA PHE A 141 -7.60 1.44 -15.21
C PHE A 141 -7.64 2.14 -13.85
N TYR A 142 -7.67 3.48 -13.82
CA TYR A 142 -7.80 4.25 -12.58
C TYR A 142 -9.08 3.90 -11.81
N ILE A 143 -10.22 3.81 -12.51
CA ILE A 143 -11.50 3.44 -11.89
C ILE A 143 -11.42 2.04 -11.27
N ILE A 144 -10.87 1.06 -12.00
CA ILE A 144 -10.70 -0.31 -11.51
C ILE A 144 -9.82 -0.34 -10.26
N VAL A 145 -8.69 0.37 -10.29
CA VAL A 145 -7.72 0.42 -9.19
C VAL A 145 -8.29 1.13 -7.95
N VAL A 146 -9.13 2.16 -8.11
CA VAL A 146 -9.72 2.90 -6.97
C VAL A 146 -11.00 2.24 -6.42
N SER A 147 -11.69 1.43 -7.22
CA SER A 147 -12.95 0.78 -6.83
C SER A 147 -12.92 -0.03 -5.51
N PRO A 148 -11.88 -0.81 -5.16
CA PRO A 148 -11.84 -1.57 -3.92
C PRO A 148 -11.74 -0.68 -2.69
N ILE A 149 -11.20 0.53 -2.86
CA ILE A 149 -11.04 1.51 -1.78
C ILE A 149 -12.40 2.08 -1.44
N ILE A 150 -13.19 2.44 -2.46
CA ILE A 150 -14.58 2.90 -2.27
C ILE A 150 -15.37 1.82 -1.54
N PHE A 151 -15.20 0.55 -1.93
CA PHE A 151 -15.82 -0.57 -1.24
C PHE A 151 -15.35 -0.67 0.23
N GLY A 152 -14.04 -0.58 0.48
CA GLY A 152 -13.45 -0.64 1.82
C GLY A 152 -13.88 0.51 2.75
N PHE A 153 -14.07 1.73 2.22
CA PHE A 153 -14.66 2.84 2.99
C PHE A 153 -16.16 2.65 3.25
N SER A 154 -16.86 1.95 2.36
CA SER A 154 -18.30 1.70 2.47
C SER A 154 -18.61 0.62 3.49
N THR A 155 -17.74 -0.39 3.60
CA THR A 155 -17.79 -1.39 4.67
C THR A 155 -17.11 -0.81 5.90
N ARG A 156 -17.84 -0.06 6.75
CA ARG A 156 -17.32 0.34 8.07
C ARG A 156 -16.78 -0.90 8.76
N PHE A 157 -15.49 -0.88 9.07
CA PHE A 157 -14.85 -1.90 9.88
C PHE A 157 -15.46 -1.84 11.28
N ASP A 158 -16.00 -2.96 11.74
CA ASP A 158 -16.65 -3.04 13.04
C ASP A 158 -15.60 -3.42 14.09
N ASP A 159 -15.10 -2.43 14.81
CA ASP A 159 -14.10 -2.61 15.87
C ASP A 159 -14.61 -3.59 16.96
N SER A 160 -15.94 -3.71 17.12
CA SER A 160 -16.53 -4.65 18.09
C SER A 160 -16.33 -6.13 17.71
N GLU A 161 -16.24 -6.45 16.42
CA GLU A 161 -15.93 -7.82 15.97
C GLU A 161 -14.47 -8.16 16.27
N SER A 162 -13.56 -7.19 16.14
CA SER A 162 -12.15 -7.37 16.47
C SER A 162 -11.93 -7.71 17.94
N ASP A 163 -12.60 -6.99 18.86
CA ASP A 163 -12.50 -7.25 20.30
C ASP A 163 -12.97 -8.66 20.68
N LEU A 164 -14.07 -9.13 20.07
CA LEU A 164 -14.59 -10.48 20.30
C LEU A 164 -13.60 -11.56 19.85
N LEU A 165 -12.90 -11.34 18.74
CA LEU A 165 -11.89 -12.28 18.22
C LEU A 165 -10.64 -12.31 19.11
N ILE A 166 -10.28 -11.20 19.75
CA ILE A 166 -9.16 -11.16 20.71
C ILE A 166 -9.48 -12.05 21.92
N ASP A 167 -10.71 -11.93 22.44
CA ASP A 167 -11.18 -12.72 23.58
C ASP A 167 -11.31 -14.21 23.20
N GLU A 168 -11.77 -14.53 21.98
CA GLU A 168 -11.89 -15.90 21.48
C GLU A 168 -10.52 -16.58 21.31
N HIS A 169 -9.49 -15.83 20.91
CA HIS A 169 -8.15 -16.35 20.64
C HIS A 169 -7.14 -16.14 21.78
N ASP A 170 -7.56 -15.62 22.94
CA ASP A 170 -6.72 -15.36 24.12
C ASP A 170 -5.51 -14.45 23.78
N LEU A 171 -5.78 -13.36 23.04
CA LEU A 171 -4.75 -12.44 22.52
C LEU A 171 -4.67 -11.11 23.30
N ASP A 172 -4.99 -11.13 24.59
CA ASP A 172 -5.02 -9.93 25.44
C ASP A 172 -3.69 -9.17 25.46
N TRP A 173 -2.58 -9.88 25.28
CA TRP A 173 -1.25 -9.29 25.15
C TRP A 173 -1.14 -8.25 24.03
N MET A 174 -1.97 -8.33 22.97
CA MET A 174 -2.02 -7.34 21.89
C MET A 174 -2.60 -6.01 22.35
N ARG A 175 -3.58 -6.04 23.27
CA ARG A 175 -4.23 -4.83 23.80
C ARG A 175 -3.21 -3.94 24.52
N GLU A 176 -2.21 -4.55 25.15
CA GLU A 176 -1.13 -3.84 25.85
C GLU A 176 -0.09 -3.22 24.90
N ARG A 177 -0.06 -3.63 23.63
CA ARG A 177 0.97 -3.19 22.66
C ARG A 177 0.61 -1.88 21.97
N GLY A 178 -0.67 -1.61 21.75
CA GLY A 178 -1.13 -0.39 21.11
C GLY A 178 -2.49 -0.57 20.45
N PRO A 179 -2.90 0.40 19.61
CA PRO A 179 -4.02 0.23 18.69
C PRO A 179 -3.85 -1.06 17.90
N HIS A 180 -4.94 -1.83 17.75
CA HIS A 180 -4.93 -3.14 17.13
C HIS A 180 -6.19 -3.38 16.31
N ILE A 181 -6.13 -4.35 15.41
CA ILE A 181 -7.29 -4.87 14.69
C ILE A 181 -7.08 -6.35 14.33
N ILE A 182 -8.13 -7.14 14.47
CA ILE A 182 -8.20 -8.51 14.00
C ILE A 182 -9.40 -8.66 13.08
N TYR A 183 -9.18 -9.30 11.94
CA TYR A 183 -10.21 -9.62 10.97
C TYR A 183 -10.57 -11.09 11.06
N LYS A 184 -11.88 -11.34 11.06
CA LYS A 184 -12.40 -12.67 10.80
C LYS A 184 -11.99 -13.10 9.40
N ARG A 185 -11.38 -14.27 9.27
CA ARG A 185 -11.01 -14.84 7.98
C ARG A 185 -12.27 -15.26 7.23
N THR A 186 -12.85 -14.34 6.46
CA THR A 186 -13.98 -14.63 5.58
C THR A 186 -13.48 -15.10 4.21
N PHE A 187 -14.22 -15.98 3.53
CA PHE A 187 -13.90 -16.46 2.17
C PHE A 187 -13.66 -15.30 1.19
N ASN A 188 -14.44 -14.22 1.32
CA ASN A 188 -14.29 -13.01 0.52
C ASN A 188 -12.92 -12.34 0.73
N ILE A 189 -12.47 -12.13 1.97
CA ILE A 189 -11.16 -11.49 2.24
C ILE A 189 -10.01 -12.40 1.79
N THR A 190 -10.13 -13.70 2.04
CA THR A 190 -9.09 -14.70 1.73
C THR A 190 -8.91 -14.92 0.23
N THR A 191 -9.93 -14.65 -0.58
CA THR A 191 -9.90 -14.93 -2.03
C THR A 191 -9.81 -13.64 -2.85
N ILE A 192 -10.54 -12.59 -2.45
CA ILE A 192 -10.59 -11.32 -3.20
C ILE A 192 -9.30 -10.52 -3.03
N LEU A 193 -8.73 -10.46 -1.80
CA LEU A 193 -7.52 -9.67 -1.56
C LEU A 193 -6.30 -10.22 -2.33
N PRO A 194 -6.03 -11.54 -2.34
CA PRO A 194 -4.91 -12.09 -3.11
C PRO A 194 -5.14 -12.06 -4.62
N LEU A 195 -6.37 -12.31 -5.09
CA LEU A 195 -6.70 -12.16 -6.53
C LEU A 195 -6.52 -10.72 -6.98
N TRP A 196 -6.95 -9.76 -6.17
CA TRP A 196 -6.76 -8.34 -6.47
C TRP A 196 -5.28 -7.95 -6.46
N LEU A 197 -4.51 -8.38 -5.45
CA LEU A 197 -3.06 -8.18 -5.43
C LEU A 197 -2.41 -8.78 -6.68
N PHE A 198 -2.81 -9.98 -7.11
CA PHE A 198 -2.32 -10.64 -8.33
C PHE A 198 -2.65 -9.87 -9.62
N PHE A 199 -3.78 -9.18 -9.69
CA PHE A 199 -4.12 -8.33 -10.84
C PHE A 199 -3.40 -6.96 -10.82
N VAL A 200 -2.87 -6.55 -9.67
CA VAL A 200 -2.21 -5.25 -9.46
C VAL A 200 -0.67 -5.36 -9.41
N SER A 201 -0.12 -6.52 -9.07
CA SER A 201 1.32 -6.88 -9.09
C SER A 201 1.78 -7.40 -10.44
#